data_AF-A0A838GGD7-F1
#
_entry.id   AF-A0A838GGD7-F1
#
_cell.length_a   1.000
_cell.length_b   1.000
_cell.length_c   1.000
_cell.angle_alpha   90.00
_cell.angle_beta   90.00
_cell.angle_gamma   90.00
#
_symmetry.space_group_name_H-M   'P 1'
#
loop_
_entity.id
_entity.type
_entity.pdbx_description
1 polymer ?
#
loop_
_entity_poly.entity_id
_entity_poly.type
_entity_poly.pdbx_seq_one_letter_code
_entity_poly.pdbx_strand_id
1 'polypeptide(L)'
;IVLAREPRGAVASWLQYKPGLQAQEAFERYAYYYNAVNESRDYVVVAPFDQVVADFGAVIMACNTRFGTRFTPYPGGAEAEAWVRQRIESAWSDDETGELAEHEVPRPSANRPDADEVLEGVLADPAVQSSLLAAERAYRRFLAGS
;
A
#
# COMPACT_ATOMS: atom_id res chain seq x y z
N ILE A 1 10.69 -0.80 -7.72
CA ILE A 1 10.39 0.10 -6.58
C ILE A 1 9.56 -0.72 -5.62
N VAL A 2 9.83 -0.66 -4.31
CA VAL A 2 9.07 -1.41 -3.30
C VAL A 2 8.48 -0.41 -2.31
N LEU A 3 7.16 -0.32 -2.30
CA LEU A 3 6.41 0.46 -1.31
C LEU A 3 6.50 -0.26 0.03
N ALA A 4 6.96 0.43 1.08
CA ALA A 4 7.13 -0.12 2.42
C ALA A 4 6.17 0.56 3.41
N ARG A 5 5.15 -0.17 3.87
CA ARG A 5 4.11 0.30 4.81
C ARG A 5 4.01 -0.67 5.98
N GLU A 6 3.72 -0.25 7.21
CA GLU A 6 3.54 -1.22 8.30
C GLU A 6 2.44 -2.26 7.98
N PRO A 7 2.61 -3.52 8.44
CA PRO A 7 1.72 -4.62 8.07
C PRO A 7 0.26 -4.39 8.48
N ARG A 8 0.02 -3.73 9.61
CA ARG A 8 -1.34 -3.47 10.12
C ARG A 8 -2.13 -2.58 9.17
N GLY A 9 -1.59 -1.41 8.83
CA GLY A 9 -2.22 -0.49 7.88
C GLY A 9 -2.34 -1.08 6.48
N ALA A 10 -1.32 -1.82 6.02
CA ALA A 10 -1.35 -2.47 4.72
C ALA A 10 -2.42 -3.57 4.61
N VAL A 11 -2.51 -4.46 5.62
CA VAL A 11 -3.50 -5.54 5.65
C VAL A 11 -4.91 -5.01 5.85
N ALA A 12 -5.13 -4.04 6.74
CA ALA A 12 -6.45 -3.40 6.90
C ALA A 12 -6.96 -2.82 5.57
N SER A 13 -6.08 -2.10 4.85
CA SER A 13 -6.37 -1.57 3.52
C SER A 13 -6.70 -2.68 2.50
N TRP A 14 -6.04 -3.84 2.58
CA TRP A 14 -6.30 -4.95 1.66
C TRP A 14 -7.62 -5.67 1.98
N LEU A 15 -7.96 -5.82 3.25
CA LEU A 15 -9.23 -6.42 3.68
C LEU A 15 -10.43 -5.55 3.30
N GLN A 16 -10.28 -4.22 3.36
CA GLN A 16 -11.27 -3.28 2.80
C GLN A 16 -11.42 -3.48 1.29
N TYR A 17 -10.29 -3.55 0.57
CA TYR A 17 -10.28 -3.72 -0.90
C TYR A 17 -10.80 -5.10 -1.33
N LYS A 18 -10.62 -6.15 -0.53
CA LYS A 18 -11.02 -7.52 -0.89
C LYS A 18 -11.86 -8.16 0.22
N PRO A 19 -13.17 -7.87 0.27
CA PRO A 19 -14.08 -8.52 1.21
C PRO A 19 -13.98 -10.06 1.11
N GLY A 20 -13.95 -10.74 2.26
CA GLY A 20 -13.86 -12.20 2.34
C GLY A 20 -12.44 -12.79 2.37
N LEU A 21 -11.40 -11.97 2.14
CA LEU A 21 -10.02 -12.39 2.41
C LEU A 21 -9.83 -12.64 3.92
N GLN A 22 -9.21 -13.77 4.29
CA GLN A 22 -8.93 -14.06 5.68
C GLN A 22 -7.72 -13.26 6.17
N ALA A 23 -7.83 -12.66 7.35
CA ALA A 23 -6.77 -11.79 7.87
C ALA A 23 -5.46 -12.54 8.12
N GLN A 24 -5.54 -13.76 8.65
CA GLN A 24 -4.37 -14.61 8.84
C GLN A 24 -3.61 -14.83 7.52
N GLU A 25 -4.34 -15.19 6.45
CA GLU A 25 -3.79 -15.37 5.10
C GLU A 25 -3.18 -14.07 4.56
N ALA A 26 -3.82 -12.93 4.81
CA ALA A 26 -3.30 -11.62 4.38
C ALA A 26 -1.95 -11.30 5.03
N PHE A 27 -1.78 -11.55 6.33
CA PHE A 27 -0.50 -11.36 7.02
C PHE A 27 0.56 -12.37 6.57
N GLU A 28 0.20 -13.63 6.33
CA GLU A 28 1.12 -14.64 5.80
C GLU A 28 1.66 -14.25 4.42
N ARG A 29 0.77 -13.80 3.53
CA ARG A 29 1.15 -13.30 2.20
C ARG A 29 2.00 -12.05 2.27
N TYR A 30 1.69 -11.14 3.18
CA TYR A 30 2.50 -9.97 3.45
C TYR A 30 3.92 -10.38 3.86
N ALA A 31 4.05 -11.28 4.83
CA ALA A 31 5.35 -11.77 5.31
C ALA A 31 6.13 -12.47 4.19
N TYR A 32 5.46 -13.32 3.40
CA TYR A 32 6.05 -13.99 2.25
C TYR A 32 6.63 -12.99 1.24
N TYR A 33 5.85 -11.97 0.85
CA TYR A 33 6.30 -10.95 -0.10
C TYR A 33 7.54 -10.21 0.39
N TYR A 34 7.54 -9.71 1.63
CA TYR A 34 8.67 -8.94 2.15
C TYR A 34 9.93 -9.79 2.38
N ASN A 35 9.77 -11.07 2.75
CA ASN A 35 10.91 -11.98 2.83
C ASN A 35 11.52 -12.24 1.46
N ALA A 36 10.69 -12.47 0.43
CA ALA A 36 11.18 -12.71 -0.93
C ALA A 36 11.88 -11.48 -1.52
N VAL A 37 11.26 -10.29 -1.42
CA VAL A 37 11.84 -9.07 -2.00
C VAL A 37 13.09 -8.59 -1.25
N ASN A 38 13.26 -9.00 0.02
CA ASN A 38 14.46 -8.68 0.78
C ASN A 38 15.74 -9.26 0.15
N GLU A 39 15.65 -10.38 -0.57
CA GLU A 39 16.78 -10.96 -1.32
C GLU A 39 17.28 -10.03 -2.44
N SER A 40 16.41 -9.16 -2.94
CA SER A 40 16.69 -8.19 -3.99
C SER A 40 16.73 -6.75 -3.47
N ARG A 41 16.84 -6.54 -2.15
CA ARG A 41 16.71 -5.21 -1.52
C ARG A 41 17.66 -4.17 -2.11
N ASP A 42 18.91 -4.54 -2.34
CA ASP A 42 19.93 -3.61 -2.85
C ASP A 42 19.72 -3.22 -4.32
N TYR A 43 18.83 -3.94 -5.02
CA TYR A 43 18.49 -3.70 -6.42
C TYR A 43 17.21 -2.87 -6.61
N VAL A 44 16.52 -2.53 -5.52
CA VAL A 44 15.28 -1.76 -5.57
C VAL A 44 15.42 -0.39 -4.91
N VAL A 45 14.56 0.54 -5.31
CA VAL A 45 14.27 1.73 -4.51
C VAL A 45 13.25 1.34 -3.45
N VAL A 46 13.63 1.45 -2.19
CA VAL A 46 12.72 1.33 -1.04
C VAL A 46 11.99 2.66 -0.87
N ALA A 47 10.66 2.62 -0.86
CA ALA A 47 9.81 3.80 -0.75
C ALA A 47 8.90 3.67 0.48
N PRO A 48 9.28 4.21 1.64
CA PRO A 48 8.43 4.24 2.83
C PRO A 48 7.09 4.93 2.54
N PHE A 49 6.00 4.39 3.06
CA PHE A 49 4.64 4.87 2.79
C PHE A 49 4.45 6.33 3.20
N ASP A 50 4.94 6.72 4.37
CA ASP A 50 4.86 8.11 4.84
C ASP A 50 5.58 9.08 3.89
N GLN A 51 6.73 8.67 3.35
CA GLN A 51 7.45 9.45 2.34
C GLN A 51 6.67 9.52 1.03
N VAL A 52 6.07 8.41 0.60
CA VAL A 52 5.27 8.34 -0.63
C VAL A 52 4.07 9.29 -0.57
N VAL A 53 3.40 9.37 0.58
CA VAL A 53 2.25 10.25 0.79
C VAL A 53 2.67 11.71 0.92
N ALA A 54 3.76 12.00 1.64
CA ALA A 54 4.20 13.38 1.88
C ALA A 54 4.99 13.99 0.71
N ASP A 55 5.81 13.20 0.02
CA ASP A 55 6.71 13.62 -1.04
C ASP A 55 6.96 12.49 -2.05
N PHE A 56 5.96 12.23 -2.88
CA PHE A 56 6.10 11.27 -3.99
C PHE A 56 7.18 11.67 -5.00
N GLY A 57 7.47 12.98 -5.12
CA GLY A 57 8.51 13.51 -6.00
C GLY A 57 9.90 12.98 -5.65
N ALA A 58 10.22 12.89 -4.35
CA ALA A 58 11.47 12.30 -3.88
C ALA A 58 11.64 10.83 -4.30
N VAL A 59 10.56 10.05 -4.32
CA VAL A 59 10.61 8.65 -4.76
C VAL A 59 10.92 8.55 -6.25
N ILE A 60 10.31 9.41 -7.08
CA ILE A 60 10.61 9.50 -8.52
C ILE A 60 12.08 9.88 -8.74
N MET A 61 12.59 10.84 -7.98
CA MET A 61 14.00 11.24 -8.02
C MET A 61 14.93 10.08 -7.65
N ALA A 62 14.63 9.34 -6.58
CA ALA A 62 15.40 8.15 -6.21
C ALA A 62 15.43 7.09 -7.32
N CYS A 63 14.31 6.92 -8.05
CA CYS A 63 14.25 6.03 -9.22
C CYS A 63 15.14 6.51 -10.36
N ASN A 64 15.11 7.80 -10.67
CA ASN A 64 15.99 8.41 -11.67
C ASN A 64 17.45 8.19 -11.33
N THR A 65 17.84 8.40 -10.06
CA THR A 65 19.20 8.15 -9.60
C THR A 65 19.59 6.68 -9.69
N ARG A 66 18.72 5.76 -9.23
CA ARG A 66 19.05 4.32 -9.14
C ARG A 66 19.10 3.63 -10.50
N PHE A 67 18.20 4.00 -11.40
CA PHE A 67 17.97 3.30 -12.66
C PHE A 67 18.38 4.11 -13.90
N GLY A 68 18.86 5.35 -13.74
CA GLY A 68 19.25 6.22 -14.84
C GLY A 68 18.07 6.75 -15.66
N THR A 69 16.86 6.73 -15.11
CA THR A 69 15.65 7.25 -15.77
C THR A 69 15.57 8.78 -15.70
N ARG A 70 14.64 9.37 -16.44
CA ARG A 70 14.42 10.83 -16.52
C ARG A 70 12.96 11.20 -16.30
N PHE A 71 12.30 10.54 -15.35
CA PHE A 71 10.92 10.84 -15.02
C PHE A 71 10.79 12.23 -14.39
N THR A 72 9.71 12.93 -14.70
CA THR A 72 9.43 14.25 -14.11
C THR A 72 8.93 14.04 -12.67
N PRO A 73 9.51 14.69 -11.66
CA PRO A 73 9.02 14.61 -10.28
C PRO A 73 7.58 15.09 -10.17
N TYR A 74 6.81 14.47 -9.28
CA TYR A 74 5.45 14.90 -8.98
C TYR A 74 5.51 16.29 -8.31
N PRO A 75 4.84 17.31 -8.86
CA PRO A 75 4.93 18.68 -8.34
C PRO A 75 4.21 18.87 -7.00
N GLY A 76 3.31 17.96 -6.63
CA GLY A 76 2.46 18.10 -5.45
C GLY A 76 1.51 19.31 -5.54
N GLY A 77 0.91 19.65 -4.40
CA GLY A 77 0.04 20.82 -4.29
C GLY A 77 -1.37 20.63 -4.84
N ALA A 78 -2.24 21.60 -4.55
CA ALA A 78 -3.69 21.46 -4.74
C ALA A 78 -4.12 21.19 -6.19
N GLU A 79 -3.42 21.76 -7.17
CA GLU A 79 -3.72 21.57 -8.60
C GLU A 79 -3.41 20.14 -9.05
N ALA A 80 -2.23 19.63 -8.70
CA ALA A 80 -1.84 18.25 -9.01
C ALA A 80 -2.76 17.24 -8.32
N GLU A 81 -3.11 17.48 -7.05
CA GLU A 81 -4.06 16.66 -6.29
C GLU A 81 -5.47 16.66 -6.92
N ALA A 82 -5.94 17.81 -7.42
CA ALA A 82 -7.22 17.89 -8.13
C ALA A 82 -7.20 17.11 -9.44
N TRP A 83 -6.09 17.21 -10.19
CA TRP A 83 -5.91 16.45 -11.42
C TRP A 83 -5.87 14.94 -11.17
N VAL A 84 -5.14 14.49 -10.13
CA VAL A 84 -5.10 13.06 -9.73
C VAL A 84 -6.49 12.57 -9.36
N ARG A 85 -7.23 13.30 -8.51
CA ARG A 85 -8.61 12.94 -8.15
C ARG A 85 -9.52 12.81 -9.36
N GLN A 86 -9.52 13.81 -10.25
CA GLN A 86 -10.34 13.77 -11.47
C GLN A 86 -10.00 12.55 -12.33
N ARG A 87 -8.72 12.21 -12.42
CA ARG A 87 -8.26 11.06 -13.20
C ARG A 87 -8.66 9.73 -12.58
N ILE A 88 -8.69 9.63 -11.25
CA ILE A 88 -9.24 8.48 -10.54
C ILE A 88 -10.75 8.35 -10.84
N GLU A 89 -11.53 9.41 -10.67
CA GLU A 89 -12.98 9.34 -10.93
C GLU A 89 -13.28 8.93 -12.37
N SER A 90 -12.59 9.53 -13.35
CA SER A 90 -12.79 9.20 -14.77
C SER A 90 -12.41 7.77 -15.10
N ALA A 91 -11.34 7.24 -14.52
CA ALA A 91 -10.88 5.88 -14.82
C ALA A 91 -11.82 4.80 -14.25
N TRP A 92 -12.53 5.11 -13.17
CA TRP A 92 -13.45 4.17 -12.54
C TRP A 92 -14.90 4.40 -12.97
N SER A 93 -15.30 5.59 -13.41
CA SER A 93 -16.66 5.84 -13.93
C SER A 93 -16.97 5.18 -15.28
N ASP A 94 -15.94 4.78 -16.03
CA ASP A 94 -16.05 4.22 -17.38
C ASP A 94 -16.25 2.69 -17.42
N ASP A 95 -16.51 2.05 -16.27
CA ASP A 95 -16.75 0.60 -16.24
C ASP A 95 -18.13 0.28 -16.86
N GLU A 96 -18.13 -0.44 -18.00
CA GLU A 96 -19.29 -0.71 -18.88
C GLU A 96 -20.48 -1.42 -18.18
N THR A 97 -20.28 -1.88 -16.94
CA THR A 97 -21.25 -2.58 -16.10
C THR A 97 -22.17 -1.62 -15.32
N GLY A 98 -21.79 -0.36 -15.14
CA GLY A 98 -22.53 0.64 -14.35
C GLY A 98 -22.55 0.40 -12.83
N GLU A 99 -21.93 -0.68 -12.34
CA GLU A 99 -21.82 -0.99 -10.92
C GLU A 99 -20.39 -0.71 -10.43
N LEU A 100 -20.19 0.47 -9.85
CA LEU A 100 -18.94 0.80 -9.17
C LEU A 100 -18.82 0.00 -7.87
N ALA A 101 -17.87 -0.93 -7.82
CA ALA A 101 -17.42 -1.51 -6.57
C ALA A 101 -16.70 -0.43 -5.74
N GLU A 102 -17.45 0.28 -4.90
CA GLU A 102 -16.97 1.43 -4.12
C GLU A 102 -15.79 1.09 -3.19
N HIS A 103 -15.49 -0.20 -2.94
CA HIS A 103 -14.32 -0.66 -2.19
C HIS A 103 -13.03 -0.77 -3.03
N GLU A 104 -13.12 -0.74 -4.36
CA GLU A 104 -11.99 -0.90 -5.27
C GLU A 104 -11.41 0.44 -5.77
N VAL A 105 -12.21 1.52 -5.78
CA VAL A 105 -11.78 2.85 -6.26
C VAL A 105 -10.61 3.42 -5.43
N PRO A 106 -9.47 3.84 -5.98
CA PRO A 106 -8.30 4.24 -5.19
C PRO A 106 -8.41 5.66 -4.58
N ARG A 107 -9.52 5.96 -3.88
CA ARG A 107 -9.77 7.22 -3.16
C ARG A 107 -10.38 6.97 -1.77
N PRO A 108 -10.24 7.93 -0.83
CA PRO A 108 -11.03 7.91 0.40
C PRO A 108 -12.54 7.87 0.10
N SER A 109 -13.28 7.11 0.89
CA SER A 109 -14.73 7.01 0.77
C SER A 109 -15.36 6.79 2.13
N ALA A 110 -16.44 7.50 2.42
CA ALA A 110 -17.24 7.30 3.62
C ALA A 110 -18.01 5.97 3.62
N ASN A 111 -18.12 5.31 2.46
CA ASN A 111 -18.84 4.05 2.30
C ASN A 111 -17.96 2.82 2.56
N ARG A 112 -16.69 3.02 2.92
CA ARG A 112 -15.78 1.94 3.32
C ARG A 112 -15.77 1.82 4.85
N PRO A 113 -15.69 0.59 5.38
CA PRO A 113 -15.46 0.42 6.81
C PRO A 113 -14.14 1.08 7.20
N ASP A 114 -14.10 1.69 8.37
CA ASP A 114 -12.91 2.40 8.84
C ASP A 114 -11.73 1.43 8.99
N ALA A 115 -10.51 1.89 8.69
CA ALA A 115 -9.34 1.02 8.72
C ALA A 115 -9.00 0.56 10.14
N ASP A 116 -9.26 1.41 11.13
CA ASP A 116 -9.04 1.10 12.54
C ASP A 116 -10.09 0.10 13.02
N GLU A 117 -11.36 0.25 12.61
CA GLU A 117 -12.43 -0.72 12.91
C GLU A 117 -12.13 -2.11 12.32
N VAL A 118 -11.68 -2.17 11.06
CA VAL A 118 -11.25 -3.43 10.43
C VAL A 118 -10.09 -4.05 11.21
N LEU A 119 -9.11 -3.23 11.61
CA LEU A 119 -7.94 -3.69 12.33
C LEU A 119 -8.29 -4.21 13.72
N GLU A 120 -9.14 -3.51 14.47
CA GLU A 120 -9.60 -3.94 15.80
C GLU A 120 -10.28 -5.32 15.75
N GLY A 121 -11.19 -5.51 14.79
CA GLY A 121 -11.89 -6.78 14.61
C GLY A 121 -10.93 -7.93 14.29
N VAL A 122 -9.92 -7.68 13.46
CA VAL A 122 -8.90 -8.66 13.08
C VAL A 122 -7.94 -8.99 14.22
N LEU A 123 -7.49 -7.98 14.97
CA LEU A 123 -6.52 -8.15 16.05
C LEU A 123 -7.10 -8.84 17.28
N ALA A 124 -8.43 -8.88 17.40
CA ALA A 124 -9.11 -9.64 18.45
C ALA A 124 -8.98 -11.17 18.28
N ASP A 125 -8.70 -11.66 17.07
CA ASP A 125 -8.54 -13.10 16.79
C ASP A 125 -7.13 -13.60 17.21
N PRO A 126 -7.03 -14.54 18.17
CA PRO A 126 -5.75 -15.13 18.55
C PRO A 126 -5.03 -15.85 17.40
N ALA A 127 -5.76 -16.39 16.41
CA ALA A 127 -5.18 -17.10 15.27
C ALA A 127 -4.31 -16.19 14.39
N VAL A 128 -4.57 -14.89 14.40
CA VAL A 128 -3.85 -13.89 13.59
C VAL A 128 -2.49 -13.52 14.18
N GLN A 129 -2.30 -13.68 15.50
CA GLN A 129 -1.15 -13.11 16.21
C GLN A 129 0.21 -13.62 15.72
N SER A 130 0.29 -14.92 15.41
CA SER A 130 1.54 -15.52 14.88
C SER A 130 1.91 -14.93 13.52
N SER A 131 0.94 -14.84 12.61
CA SER A 131 1.13 -14.31 11.26
C SER A 131 1.42 -12.82 11.27
N LEU A 132 0.78 -12.05 12.16
CA LEU A 132 1.10 -10.63 12.39
C LEU A 132 2.55 -10.45 12.84
N LEU A 133 3.02 -11.22 13.83
CA LEU A 133 4.40 -11.12 14.31
C LEU A 133 5.42 -11.48 13.21
N ALA A 134 5.10 -12.45 12.36
CA ALA A 134 5.91 -12.79 11.20
C ALA A 134 5.97 -11.64 10.19
N ALA A 135 4.83 -11.02 9.90
CA ALA A 135 4.72 -9.85 9.00
C ALA A 135 5.50 -8.64 9.54
N GLU A 136 5.38 -8.34 10.83
CA GLU A 136 6.14 -7.27 11.49
C GLU A 136 7.65 -7.51 11.43
N ARG A 137 8.08 -8.76 11.63
CA ARG A 137 9.50 -9.14 11.52
C ARG A 137 10.03 -8.99 10.09
N ALA A 138 9.29 -9.48 9.11
CA ALA A 138 9.66 -9.37 7.70
C ALA A 138 9.78 -7.90 7.28
N TYR A 139 8.82 -7.05 7.68
CA TYR A 139 8.85 -5.61 7.42
C TYR A 139 10.06 -4.93 8.06
N ARG A 140 10.32 -5.15 9.35
CA ARG A 140 11.47 -4.53 10.04
C ARG A 140 12.79 -4.96 9.42
N ARG A 141 12.95 -6.24 9.07
CA ARG A 141 14.14 -6.75 8.38
C ARG A 141 14.31 -6.05 7.03
N PHE A 142 13.24 -5.96 6.24
CA PHE A 142 13.28 -5.28 4.96
C PHE A 142 13.66 -3.80 5.08
N LEU A 143 13.19 -3.10 6.10
CA LEU A 143 13.57 -1.70 6.30
C LEU A 143 15.02 -1.53 6.77
N ALA A 144 15.47 -2.35 7.73
CA ALA A 144 16.81 -2.24 8.32
C ALA A 144 17.94 -2.40 7.29
N GLY A 145 17.71 -3.18 6.23
CA GLY A 145 18.80 -3.61 5.34
C GLY A 145 19.56 -4.79 5.92
N SER A 146 20.39 -5.40 5.06
CA SER A 146 21.28 -6.50 5.42
C SER A 146 22.44 -6.02 6.28
#